data_AF-A0A7Y4X608-F1
#
_entry.id   AF-A0A7Y4X608-F1
#
_cell.length_a   1.000
_cell.length_b   1.000
_cell.length_c   1.000
_cell.angle_alpha   90.00
_cell.angle_beta   90.00
_cell.angle_gamma   90.00
#
_symmetry.space_group_name_H-M   'P 1'
#
loop_
_entity.id
_entity.type
_entity.pdbx_description
1 polymer ?
#
loop_
_entity_poly.entity_id
_entity_poly.type
_entity_poly.pdbx_seq_one_letter_code
_entity_poly.pdbx_strand_id
1 'polypeptide(L)' 'GHGDLTTVRVNVGGVAISSLGAGDAGAQFVGLDQINSGALPSSLAGRKEVEVSVTVAGKTTNKVMVVIQ' A
#
# COMPACT_ATOMS: atom_id res chain seq x y z
N GLY A 1 -17.46 -1.67 4.29
CA GLY A 1 -17.33 -3.00 4.92
C GLY A 1 -15.86 -3.30 5.04
N HIS A 2 -15.33 -3.52 6.24
CA HIS A 2 -13.87 -3.65 6.42
C HIS A 2 -13.39 -5.00 5.89
N GLY A 3 -12.64 -4.97 4.78
CA GLY A 3 -12.01 -6.16 4.22
C GLY A 3 -11.03 -6.78 5.23
N ASP A 4 -10.94 -8.12 5.21
CA ASP A 4 -10.11 -8.87 6.15
C ASP A 4 -8.62 -8.53 5.97
N LEU A 5 -8.05 -7.84 6.95
CA LEU A 5 -6.67 -7.29 6.95
C LEU A 5 -5.61 -8.39 6.78
N THR A 6 -5.95 -9.64 7.08
CA THR A 6 -5.06 -10.80 6.98
C THR A 6 -4.63 -11.11 5.54
N THR A 7 -5.32 -10.54 4.55
CA THR A 7 -5.09 -10.83 3.13
C THR A 7 -4.40 -9.71 2.35
N VAL A 8 -4.11 -8.57 2.98
CA VAL A 8 -3.50 -7.40 2.34
C VAL A 8 -2.00 -7.34 2.62
N ARG A 9 -1.19 -7.33 1.56
CA ARG A 9 0.27 -7.11 1.65
C ARG A 9 0.66 -5.89 0.82
N VAL A 10 1.46 -5.00 1.42
CA VAL A 10 1.99 -3.81 0.73
C VAL A 10 3.47 -4.02 0.45
N ASN A 11 3.90 -3.74 -0.78
CA ASN A 11 5.30 -3.74 -1.17
C ASN A 11 5.70 -2.34 -1.65
N VAL A 12 6.77 -1.81 -1.07
CA VAL A 12 7.34 -0.50 -1.42
C VAL A 12 8.83 -0.66 -1.68
N GLY A 13 9.27 -0.36 -2.91
CA GLY A 13 10.66 -0.45 -3.32
C GLY A 13 11.27 -1.85 -3.18
N GLY A 14 10.45 -2.90 -3.29
CA GLY A 14 10.84 -4.29 -3.08
C GLY A 14 10.76 -4.78 -1.63
N VAL A 15 10.39 -3.91 -0.68
CA VAL A 15 10.31 -4.22 0.75
C VAL A 15 8.86 -4.45 1.15
N ALA A 16 8.59 -5.57 1.83
CA ALA A 16 7.28 -5.85 2.39
C ALA A 16 7.03 -4.96 3.62
N ILE A 17 5.90 -4.25 3.61
CA ILE A 17 5.45 -3.39 4.70
C ILE A 17 4.12 -3.91 5.22
N SER A 18 3.96 -3.93 6.55
CA SER A 18 2.72 -4.34 7.20
C SER A 18 1.56 -3.43 6.78
N SER A 19 0.42 -4.02 6.42
CA SER A 19 -0.84 -3.27 6.33
C SER A 19 -1.39 -3.04 7.73
N LEU A 20 -1.79 -1.80 8.02
CA LEU A 20 -2.46 -1.41 9.26
C LEU A 20 -3.98 -1.34 9.11
N GLY A 21 -4.48 -1.29 7.87
CA GLY A 21 -5.89 -1.10 7.59
C GLY A 21 -6.16 -1.07 6.09
N ALA A 22 -7.32 -1.58 5.67
CA ALA A 22 -7.88 -1.38 4.35
C ALA A 22 -9.39 -1.12 4.47
N GLY A 23 -9.92 -0.21 3.66
CA GLY A 23 -11.35 0.10 3.66
C GLY A 23 -11.69 1.24 2.71
N ASP A 24 -12.95 1.65 2.72
CA ASP A 24 -13.48 2.70 1.85
C ASP A 24 -12.70 4.02 2.03
N ALA A 25 -12.26 4.67 0.95
CA ALA A 25 -11.47 5.91 0.98
C ALA A 25 -12.29 7.18 1.36
N GLY A 26 -13.50 6.99 1.89
CA GLY A 26 -14.41 8.04 2.30
C GLY A 26 -15.19 8.70 1.16
N ALA A 27 -16.11 9.59 1.53
CA ALA A 27 -17.10 10.17 0.62
C ALA A 27 -16.52 11.00 -0.53
N GLN A 28 -15.28 11.50 -0.39
CA GLN A 28 -14.61 12.29 -1.42
C GLN A 28 -13.92 11.43 -2.50
N PHE A 29 -13.77 10.13 -2.24
CA PHE A 29 -13.12 9.17 -3.13
C PHE A 29 -14.03 7.95 -3.34
N VAL A 30 -15.27 8.22 -3.76
CA VAL A 30 -16.29 7.18 -3.97
C VAL A 30 -15.79 6.14 -4.98
N GLY A 31 -15.90 4.87 -4.60
CA GLY A 31 -15.48 3.74 -5.43
C GLY A 31 -13.98 3.43 -5.35
N LEU A 32 -13.23 4.12 -4.49
CA LEU A 32 -11.84 3.80 -4.19
C LEU A 32 -11.70 3.24 -2.77
N ASP A 33 -10.73 2.34 -2.63
CA ASP A 33 -10.28 1.84 -1.34
C ASP A 33 -9.01 2.57 -0.91
N GLN A 34 -8.92 2.85 0.39
CA GLN A 34 -7.72 3.32 1.05
C GLN A 34 -7.04 2.16 1.79
N ILE A 35 -5.71 2.14 1.74
CA ILE A 35 -4.87 1.25 2.54
C ILE A 35 -3.93 2.09 3.37
N ASN A 36 -3.89 1.81 4.68
CA ASN A 36 -2.91 2.36 5.59
C ASN A 36 -1.79 1.33 5.77
N SER A 37 -0.55 1.76 5.56
CA SER A 37 0.65 0.95 5.77
C SER A 37 1.41 1.38 7.02
N GLY A 38 2.25 0.48 7.54
CA GLY A 38 3.19 0.77 8.61
C GLY A 38 4.28 1.76 8.18
N ALA A 39 5.14 2.13 9.14
CA ALA A 39 6.26 3.02 8.89
C ALA A 39 7.16 2.50 7.77
N LEU A 40 7.60 3.40 6.88
CA LEU A 40 8.57 3.06 5.84
C LEU A 40 9.91 2.70 6.50
N PRO A 41 10.53 1.56 6.15
CA PRO A 41 11.81 1.17 6.70
C PRO A 41 12.93 2.10 6.22
N SER A 42 13.94 2.32 7.07
CA SER A 42 15.09 3.19 6.77
C SER A 42 15.91 2.74 5.57
N SER A 43 15.80 1.47 5.15
CA SER A 43 16.39 0.94 3.92
C SER A 43 15.87 1.60 2.63
N LEU A 44 14.74 2.32 2.70
CA LEU A 44 14.18 3.10 1.60
C LEU A 44 14.62 4.56 1.61
N ALA A 45 15.32 5.01 2.66
CA ALA A 45 15.76 6.40 2.78
C ALA A 45 16.65 6.79 1.58
N GLY A 46 16.41 7.98 1.02
CA GLY A 46 17.17 8.52 -0.10
C GLY A 46 16.80 7.96 -1.49
N ARG A 47 15.90 6.98 -1.60
CA ARG A 47 15.53 6.38 -2.90
C ARG A 47 14.75 7.32 -3.83
N LYS A 48 14.16 8.41 -3.32
CA LYS A 48 13.37 9.48 -4.00
C LYS A 48 12.15 9.01 -4.81
N GLU A 49 12.23 7.88 -5.47
CA GLU A 49 11.18 7.24 -6.24
C GLU A 49 11.20 5.74 -5.94
N VAL A 50 10.03 5.16 -5.71
CA VAL A 50 9.88 3.75 -5.39
C VAL A 50 8.71 3.15 -6.13
N GLU A 51 8.87 1.90 -6.54
CA GLU A 51 7.76 1.09 -7.03
C GLU A 51 6.86 0.68 -5.86
N VAL A 52 5.56 0.86 -6.00
CA VAL A 52 4.55 0.44 -5.03
C VAL A 52 3.61 -0.56 -5.68
N SER A 53 3.32 -1.64 -4.96
CA SER A 53 2.29 -2.60 -5.33
C SER A 53 1.58 -3.15 -4.08
N VAL A 54 0.35 -3.60 -4.27
CA VAL A 54 -0.45 -4.21 -3.23
C VAL A 54 -0.87 -5.60 -3.67
N THR A 55 -0.87 -6.57 -2.76
CA THR A 55 -1.47 -7.89 -3.00
C THR A 55 -2.68 -8.04 -2.10
N VAL A 56 -3.85 -8.33 -2.69
CA VAL A 56 -5.09 -8.60 -1.95
C VAL A 56 -5.58 -10.00 -2.32
N ALA A 57 -5.79 -10.85 -1.32
CA ALA A 57 -6.24 -12.24 -1.52
C ALA A 57 -5.41 -12.99 -2.59
N GLY A 58 -4.09 -12.78 -2.61
CA GLY A 58 -3.16 -13.42 -3.54
C GLY A 58 -3.06 -12.78 -4.93
N LYS A 59 -3.82 -11.72 -5.22
CA LYS A 59 -3.76 -10.99 -6.48
C LYS A 59 -3.00 -9.68 -6.31
N THR A 60 -1.92 -9.51 -7.08
CA THR A 60 -1.10 -8.30 -7.06
C THR A 60 -1.66 -7.26 -8.02
N THR A 61 -1.72 -6.01 -7.57
CA THR A 61 -2.11 -4.86 -8.39
C THR A 61 -1.04 -4.54 -9.43
N ASN A 62 -1.39 -3.64 -10.35
CA ASN A 62 -0.39 -2.95 -11.16
C ASN A 62 0.62 -2.22 -10.24
N LYS A 63 1.86 -2.14 -10.72
CA LYS A 63 2.95 -1.40 -10.08
C LYS A 63 2.85 0.07 -10.46
N VAL A 64 2.95 0.94 -9.46
CA VAL A 64 2.97 2.39 -9.66
C VAL A 64 4.29 2.96 -9.13
N MET A 65 4.88 3.90 -9.87
CA MET A 65 6.05 4.64 -9.39
C MET A 65 5.59 5.84 -8.58
N VAL A 66 6.07 5.95 -7.35
CA VAL A 66 5.72 7.03 -6.42
C VAL A 66 6.97 7.79 -6.06
N VAL A 67 6.95 9.10 -6.31
CA VAL A 67 8.00 10.02 -5.84
C VAL A 67 7.70 10.42 -4.40
N ILE A 68 8.66 10.22 -3.50
CA ILE A 68 8.59 10.60 -2.09
C ILE A 68 9.38 11.89 -1.94
N GLN A 69 8.71 12.94 -1.44
CA GLN A 69 9.27 14.29 -1.24
C GLN A 69 9.53 14.54 0.24
#